data_AF-A0A9E7TJ84-F1
#
_entry.id   AF-A0A9E7TJ84-F1
#
_cell.length_a   1.000
_cell.length_b   1.000
_cell.length_c   1.000
_cell.angle_alpha   90.00
_cell.angle_beta   90.00
_cell.angle_gamma   90.00
#
_symmetry.space_group_name_H-M   'P 1'
#
loop_
_entity.id
_entity.type
_entity.pdbx_description
1 polymer ?
#
loop_
_entity_poly.entity_id
_entity_poly.type
_entity_poly.pdbx_seq_one_letter_code
_entity_poly.pdbx_strand_id
1 'polypeptide(L)'
;MADNEPFKPKNKDAQALKREELVKMLSEVSKKLYKRIATDRFRAKESDQIYLAYARTFSQISQTLNSCLKDEELLELERRIDELENRQKSEKVKEWN
;
A
#
# COMPACT_ATOMS: atom_id res chain seq x y z
N MET A 1 18.87 -32.71 -4.60
CA MET A 1 17.48 -32.36 -4.27
C MET A 1 17.59 -31.21 -3.29
N ALA A 2 17.18 -29.99 -3.68
CA ALA A 2 17.25 -28.83 -2.82
C ALA A 2 16.05 -28.84 -1.86
N ASP A 3 16.30 -28.55 -0.59
CA ASP A 3 15.34 -28.54 0.50
C ASP A 3 14.19 -27.55 0.22
N ASN A 4 13.05 -28.07 -0.24
CA ASN A 4 11.80 -27.33 -0.38
C ASN A 4 11.09 -27.24 0.99
N GLU A 5 11.74 -26.64 1.99
CA GLU A 5 11.00 -26.28 3.19
C GLU A 5 10.05 -25.11 2.87
N PRO A 6 8.74 -25.23 3.17
CA PRO A 6 7.79 -24.14 2.95
C PRO A 6 8.20 -22.94 3.80
N PHE A 7 8.25 -21.76 3.18
CA PHE A 7 8.49 -20.50 3.86
C PHE A 7 7.53 -20.36 5.04
N LYS A 8 8.06 -20.52 6.26
CA LYS A 8 7.32 -20.24 7.50
C LYS A 8 7.58 -18.78 7.87
N PRO A 9 6.59 -17.88 7.71
CA PRO A 9 6.75 -16.53 8.21
C PRO A 9 6.95 -16.59 9.72
N LYS A 10 8.10 -16.07 10.20
CA LYS A 10 8.44 -16.03 11.63
C LYS A 10 7.51 -15.12 12.44
N ASN A 11 6.70 -14.29 11.78
CA ASN A 11 5.86 -13.31 12.45
C ASN A 11 4.41 -13.80 12.55
N LYS A 12 3.91 -13.93 13.79
CA LYS A 12 2.53 -14.36 14.07
C LYS A 12 1.49 -13.25 13.79
N ASP A 13 1.97 -12.03 13.58
CA ASP A 13 1.14 -10.85 13.30
C ASP A 13 1.09 -10.54 11.81
N ALA A 14 0.74 -11.52 10.99
CA ALA A 14 0.34 -11.29 9.60
C ALA A 14 -1.07 -10.63 9.57
N GLN A 15 -1.22 -9.49 10.24
CA GLN A 15 -2.40 -8.66 10.13
C GLN A 15 -2.42 -8.02 8.74
N ALA A 16 -3.63 -7.84 8.18
CA ALA A 16 -3.80 -7.12 6.94
C ALA A 16 -3.24 -5.69 7.09
N LEU A 17 -2.32 -5.31 6.21
CA LEU A 17 -1.70 -3.99 6.25
C LEU A 17 -2.73 -2.90 5.94
N LYS A 18 -2.85 -1.92 6.83
CA LYS A 18 -3.64 -0.71 6.57
C LYS A 18 -2.85 0.26 5.69
N ARG A 19 -3.56 1.16 4.99
CA ARG A 19 -2.94 2.20 4.13
C ARG A 19 -1.86 3.01 4.86
N GLU A 20 -2.14 3.44 6.08
CA GLU A 20 -1.22 4.24 6.89
C GLU A 20 0.08 3.48 7.19
N GLU A 21 -0.02 2.18 7.42
CA GLU A 21 1.11 1.30 7.67
C GLU A 21 1.94 1.12 6.40
N LEU A 22 1.28 0.94 5.25
CA LEU A 22 1.92 0.91 3.94
C LEU A 22 2.73 2.19 3.68
N VAL A 23 2.12 3.35 3.94
CA VAL A 23 2.76 4.67 3.75
C VAL A 23 3.97 4.83 4.67
N LYS A 24 3.87 4.39 5.93
CA LYS A 24 5.00 4.38 6.87
C LYS A 24 6.14 3.49 6.37
N MET A 25 5.83 2.27 5.94
CA MET A 25 6.84 1.33 5.44
C MET A 25 7.53 1.86 4.17
N LEU A 26 6.76 2.39 3.22
CA LEU A 26 7.26 3.07 2.03
C LEU A 26 8.20 4.22 2.39
N SER A 27 7.79 5.07 3.33
CA SER A 27 8.59 6.22 3.78
C SER A 27 9.94 5.78 4.36
N GLU A 28 9.96 4.72 5.17
CA GLU A 28 11.20 4.20 5.74
C GLU A 28 12.13 3.57 4.69
N VAL A 29 11.57 2.85 3.71
CA VAL A 29 12.36 2.33 2.58
C VAL A 29 12.91 3.46 1.73
N SER A 30 12.10 4.46 1.39
CA SER A 30 12.52 5.65 0.64
C SER A 30 13.62 6.42 1.35
N LYS A 31 13.55 6.61 2.68
CA LYS A 31 14.62 7.24 3.46
C LYS A 31 15.94 6.46 3.37
N LYS A 32 15.89 5.13 3.46
CA LYS A 32 17.09 4.28 3.35
C LYS A 32 17.72 4.39 1.96
N LEU A 33 16.90 4.35 0.91
CA LEU A 33 17.35 4.53 -0.48
C LEU A 33 17.96 5.92 -0.68
N TYR A 34 17.27 6.97 -0.21
CA TYR A 34 17.74 8.35 -0.31
C TYR A 34 19.09 8.55 0.38
N LYS A 35 19.25 8.07 1.62
CA LYS A 35 20.52 8.13 2.35
C LYS A 35 21.67 7.43 1.61
N ARG A 36 21.37 6.39 0.83
CA ARG A 36 22.39 5.67 0.06
C ARG A 36 22.86 6.47 -1.16
N ILE A 37 21.94 7.12 -1.86
CA ILE A 37 22.25 7.92 -3.06
C ILE A 37 22.80 9.31 -2.72
N ALA A 38 22.37 9.90 -1.61
CA ALA A 38 22.77 11.25 -1.17
C ALA A 38 24.14 11.27 -0.47
N THR A 39 24.96 10.24 -0.68
CA THR A 39 26.34 10.23 -0.15
C THR A 39 27.26 11.01 -1.09
N ASP A 40 28.19 11.76 -0.49
CA ASP A 40 29.11 12.68 -1.19
C ASP A 40 29.94 11.99 -2.30
N ARG A 41 30.20 10.68 -2.13
CA ARG A 41 30.69 9.80 -3.20
C ARG A 41 29.93 8.49 -3.18
N PHE A 42 29.12 8.25 -4.20
CA PHE A 42 28.52 6.95 -4.42
C PHE A 42 29.59 5.91 -4.78
N ARG A 43 29.63 4.81 -4.03
CA ARG A 43 30.42 3.61 -4.37
C ARG A 43 29.47 2.43 -4.50
N ALA A 44 29.38 1.88 -5.70
CA ALA A 44 28.64 0.66 -5.96
C ALA A 44 29.29 -0.51 -5.21
N LYS A 45 28.47 -1.31 -4.54
CA LYS A 45 28.84 -2.61 -3.95
C LYS A 45 28.15 -3.70 -4.75
N GLU A 46 28.73 -4.90 -4.83
CA GLU A 46 28.06 -6.05 -5.47
C GLU A 46 26.70 -6.35 -4.82
N SER A 47 26.58 -6.14 -3.51
CA SER A 47 25.32 -6.26 -2.77
C SER A 47 24.24 -5.26 -3.21
N ASP A 48 24.61 -4.16 -3.88
CA ASP A 48 23.66 -3.13 -4.29
C ASP A 48 22.71 -3.66 -5.39
N GLN A 49 23.14 -4.59 -6.26
CA GLN A 49 22.23 -5.16 -7.27
C GLN A 49 21.06 -5.91 -6.63
N ILE A 50 21.37 -6.77 -5.64
CA ILE A 50 20.37 -7.52 -4.88
C ILE A 50 19.47 -6.57 -4.10
N TYR A 51 20.05 -5.56 -3.44
CA TYR A 51 19.29 -4.55 -2.71
C TYR A 51 18.35 -3.73 -3.61
N LEU A 52 18.81 -3.31 -4.79
CA LEU A 52 18.00 -2.59 -5.77
C LEU A 52 16.90 -3.46 -6.36
N ALA A 53 17.14 -4.77 -6.54
CA ALA A 53 16.09 -5.71 -6.93
C ALA A 53 14.99 -5.77 -5.86
N TYR A 54 15.35 -5.91 -4.57
CA TYR A 54 14.39 -5.86 -3.47
C TYR A 54 13.64 -4.52 -3.40
N ALA A 55 14.34 -3.41 -3.57
CA ALA A 55 13.73 -2.07 -3.57
C ALA A 55 12.71 -1.91 -4.70
N ARG A 56 13.03 -2.42 -5.91
CA ARG A 56 12.13 -2.40 -7.06
C ARG A 56 10.89 -3.26 -6.82
N THR A 57 11.07 -4.48 -6.34
CA THR A 57 9.94 -5.37 -5.98
C THR A 57 9.07 -4.76 -4.89
N PHE A 58 9.67 -4.17 -3.85
CA PHE A 58 8.94 -3.50 -2.78
C PHE A 58 8.12 -2.31 -3.29
N SER A 59 8.70 -1.50 -4.19
CA SER A 59 8.00 -0.39 -4.84
C SER A 59 6.81 -0.87 -5.67
N GLN A 60 6.97 -1.95 -6.43
CA GLN A 60 5.90 -2.53 -7.25
C GLN A 60 4.75 -3.07 -6.39
N ILE A 61 5.08 -3.85 -5.34
CA ILE A 61 4.08 -4.38 -4.40
C ILE A 61 3.31 -3.23 -3.75
N SER A 62 4.02 -2.18 -3.34
CA SER A 62 3.41 -1.01 -2.70
C SER A 62 2.50 -0.24 -3.64
N GLN A 63 2.87 -0.12 -4.93
CA GLN A 63 2.02 0.51 -5.93
C GLN A 63 0.71 -0.27 -6.12
N THR A 64 0.78 -1.59 -6.26
CA THR A 64 -0.39 -2.46 -6.39
C THR A 64 -1.29 -2.37 -5.15
N LEU A 65 -0.72 -2.49 -3.96
CA LEU A 65 -1.50 -2.46 -2.71
C LEU A 65 -2.17 -1.11 -2.48
N ASN A 66 -1.51 -0.01 -2.82
CA ASN A 66 -2.11 1.33 -2.76
C ASN A 66 -3.26 1.51 -3.75
N SER A 67 -3.18 0.91 -4.94
CA SER A 67 -4.31 0.91 -5.89
C SER A 67 -5.51 0.16 -5.32
N CYS A 68 -5.32 -1.07 -4.80
CA CYS A 68 -6.42 -1.83 -4.20
C CYS A 68 -7.08 -1.08 -3.04
N LEU A 69 -6.30 -0.45 -2.17
CA LEU A 69 -6.82 0.36 -1.06
C LEU A 69 -7.55 1.62 -1.55
N LYS A 70 -7.18 2.18 -2.70
CA LYS A 70 -7.90 3.32 -3.30
C LYS A 70 -9.23 2.89 -3.86
N ASP A 71 -9.26 1.75 -4.53
CA ASP A 71 -10.49 1.20 -5.09
C ASP A 71 -11.50 0.89 -3.97
N GLU A 72 -11.05 0.32 -2.85
CA GLU A 72 -11.90 0.06 -1.68
C GLU A 72 -12.47 1.36 -1.07
N GLU A 73 -11.64 2.39 -0.88
CA GLU A 73 -12.08 3.69 -0.38
C GLU A 73 -13.06 4.40 -1.33
N LEU A 74 -12.85 4.28 -2.64
CA LEU A 74 -13.76 4.84 -3.65
C LEU A 74 -15.12 4.15 -3.59
N LEU A 75 -15.16 2.82 -3.52
CA LEU A 75 -16.41 2.06 -3.40
C LEU A 75 -17.19 2.43 -2.13
N GLU A 76 -16.49 2.67 -1.02
CA GLU A 76 -17.12 3.13 0.23
C GLU A 76 -17.69 4.54 0.09
N LEU A 77 -16.97 5.46 -0.56
CA LEU A 77 -17.47 6.81 -0.83
C LEU A 77 -18.69 6.81 -1.73
N GLU A 78 -18.68 6.00 -2.81
CA GLU A 78 -19.82 5.82 -3.70
C GLU A 78 -21.06 5.34 -2.94
N ARG A 79 -20.91 4.30 -2.12
CA ARG A 79 -22.02 3.80 -1.27
C ARG A 79 -22.60 4.89 -0.39
N ARG A 80 -21.74 5.67 0.27
CA ARG A 80 -22.18 6.77 1.17
C ARG A 80 -22.88 7.89 0.42
N ILE A 81 -22.44 8.20 -0.80
CA ILE A 81 -23.09 9.20 -1.66
C ILE A 81 -24.48 8.69 -2.08
N ASP A 82 -24.59 7.45 -2.54
CA ASP A 82 -25.87 6.84 -2.93
C ASP A 82 -26.88 6.84 -1.78
N GLU A 83 -26.45 6.50 -0.57
CA GLU A 83 -27.28 6.55 0.63
C GLU A 83 -27.80 7.98 0.90
N LEU A 84 -26.93 8.98 0.81
CA LEU A 84 -27.29 10.39 1.02
C LEU A 84 -28.25 10.90 -0.05
N GLU A 85 -28.01 10.57 -1.32
CA GLU A 85 -28.88 10.98 -2.43
C GLU A 85 -30.25 10.32 -2.35
N ASN A 86 -30.31 9.04 -1.99
CA ASN A 86 -31.57 8.32 -1.81
C ASN A 86 -32.37 8.89 -0.63
N ARG A 87 -31.71 9.27 0.46
CA ARG A 87 -32.36 9.95 1.59
C ARG A 87 -32.95 11.28 1.16
N GLN A 88 -32.18 12.13 0.46
CA GLN A 88 -32.68 13.42 -0.04
C GLN A 88 -33.85 13.25 -1.02
N LYS A 89 -33.81 12.26 -1.91
CA LYS A 89 -34.93 11.95 -2.81
C LYS A 89 -36.18 11.56 -2.02
N SER A 90 -36.04 10.70 -1.01
CA SER A 90 -37.16 10.29 -0.16
C SER A 90 -37.77 11.43 0.65
N GLU A 91 -36.95 12.39 1.08
CA GLU A 91 -37.39 13.59 1.82
C GLU A 91 -38.16 14.54 0.89
N LYS A 92 -37.65 14.79 -0.32
CA LYS A 92 -38.36 15.58 -1.33
C LYS A 92 -39.71 14.95 -1.72
N VAL A 93 -39.80 13.64 -1.86
CA VAL A 93 -41.08 12.96 -2.19
C VAL A 93 -42.11 13.10 -1.05
N LYS A 94 -41.68 13.28 0.20
CA LYS A 94 -42.58 13.53 1.34
C LYS A 94 -43.07 14.98 1.42
N GLU A 95 -42.30 15.94 0.93
CA GLU A 95 -42.70 17.36 0.92
C GLU A 95 -43.76 17.70 -0.15
N TRP A 96 -43.90 16.83 -1.17
CA TRP A 96 -44.84 17.02 -2.28
C TRP A 96 -46.12 16.18 -2.18
N ASN A 97 -46.27 15.38 -1.12
CA ASN A 97 -47.48 14.59 -0.79
C ASN A 97 -48.15 15.14 0.47
#